data_AF-A0A1Z8UKI2-F1
#
_entry.id   AF-A0A1Z8UKI2-F1
#
_cell.length_a   1.000
_cell.length_b   1.000
_cell.length_c   1.000
_cell.angle_alpha   90.00
_cell.angle_beta   90.00
_cell.angle_gamma   90.00
#
_symmetry.space_group_name_H-M   'P 1'
#
loop_
_entity.id
_entity.type
_entity.pdbx_description
1 polymer ?
#
loop_
_entity_poly.entity_id
_entity_poly.type
_entity_poly.pdbx_seq_one_letter_code
_entity_poly.pdbx_strand_id
1 'polypeptide(L)'
;MSRNNQYIAILEKLLTHLKNSKLEYLKAADHADRSEKKRYFNKQALLRNRFFQEILSELQNIGIGYDDFIISRLNFDQLLISSIDKLRSNALDKCLESDKFLLEIYLSLRDSEFQNEKFLQHSSSIEIAIEQNQIYSSDYRIKNKVESDF
;
A
#
# COMPACT_ATOMS: atom_id res chain seq x y z
N MET A 1 6.29 21.63 15.57
CA MET A 1 7.02 20.37 15.28
C MET A 1 8.28 20.73 14.50
N SER A 2 9.42 20.10 14.78
CA SER A 2 10.63 20.32 13.96
C SER A 2 10.43 19.69 12.56
N ARG A 3 11.14 20.18 11.55
CA ARG A 3 11.08 19.65 10.18
C ARG A 3 11.40 18.16 10.08
N ASN A 4 12.42 17.72 10.81
CA ASN A 4 12.76 16.30 10.89
C ASN A 4 11.61 15.48 11.47
N ASN A 5 10.89 15.99 12.47
CA ASN A 5 9.74 15.28 13.04
C ASN A 5 8.59 15.15 12.03
N GLN A 6 8.39 16.13 11.15
CA GLN A 6 7.40 16.04 10.08
C GLN A 6 7.80 14.99 9.04
N TYR A 7 9.05 14.98 8.61
CA TYR A 7 9.55 13.97 7.67
C TYR A 7 9.45 12.56 8.26
N ILE A 8 9.89 12.38 9.51
CA ILE A 8 9.79 11.11 10.24
C ILE A 8 8.34 10.64 10.29
N ALA A 9 7.40 11.51 10.67
CA ALA A 9 5.97 11.16 10.75
C ALA A 9 5.42 10.69 9.38
N ILE A 10 5.86 11.29 8.28
CA ILE A 10 5.43 10.87 6.93
C ILE A 10 6.04 9.50 6.59
N LEU A 11 7.32 9.24 6.91
CA LEU A 11 7.95 7.94 6.67
C LEU A 11 7.33 6.83 7.53
N GLU A 12 6.99 7.11 8.79
CA GLU A 12 6.23 6.17 9.64
C GLU A 12 4.86 5.86 9.05
N LYS A 13 4.16 6.88 8.54
CA LYS A 13 2.91 6.70 7.81
C LYS A 13 3.11 5.84 6.56
N LEU A 14 4.18 6.03 5.79
CA LEU A 14 4.50 5.17 4.65
C LEU A 14 4.72 3.71 5.06
N LEU A 15 5.55 3.44 6.07
CA LEU A 15 5.78 2.07 6.57
C LEU A 15 4.47 1.37 6.91
N THR A 16 3.60 2.11 7.57
CA THR A 16 2.28 1.67 8.00
C THR A 16 1.39 1.26 6.82
N HIS A 17 1.25 2.14 5.83
CA HIS A 17 0.42 1.86 4.65
C HIS A 17 1.06 0.84 3.70
N LEU A 18 2.39 0.75 3.62
CA LEU A 18 3.10 -0.29 2.88
C LEU A 18 2.84 -1.68 3.47
N LYS A 19 2.83 -1.80 4.80
CA LYS A 19 2.48 -3.05 5.48
C LYS A 19 1.03 -3.45 5.19
N ASN A 20 0.09 -2.51 5.23
CA ASN A 20 -1.32 -2.79 4.92
C ASN A 20 -1.52 -3.19 3.45
N SER A 21 -0.98 -2.42 2.50
CA SER A 21 -1.05 -2.74 1.08
C SER A 21 -0.49 -4.13 0.79
N LYS A 22 0.68 -4.48 1.39
CA LYS A 22 1.24 -5.84 1.30
C LYS A 22 0.24 -6.91 1.77
N LEU A 23 -0.41 -6.71 2.92
CA LEU A 23 -1.35 -7.68 3.48
C LEU A 23 -2.59 -7.85 2.58
N GLU A 24 -3.13 -6.76 2.05
CA GLU A 24 -4.27 -6.84 1.12
C GLU A 24 -3.90 -7.61 -0.17
N TYR A 25 -2.69 -7.39 -0.71
CA TYR A 25 -2.21 -8.17 -1.85
C TYR A 25 -2.01 -9.66 -1.54
N LEU A 26 -1.54 -10.00 -0.34
CA LEU A 26 -1.44 -11.41 0.08
C LEU A 26 -2.82 -12.05 0.20
N LYS A 27 -3.78 -11.36 0.84
CA LYS A 27 -5.17 -11.81 0.91
C LYS A 27 -5.76 -12.01 -0.49
N ALA A 28 -5.55 -11.07 -1.40
CA ALA A 28 -6.01 -11.18 -2.79
C ALA A 28 -5.35 -12.36 -3.53
N ALA A 29 -4.08 -12.64 -3.27
CA ALA A 29 -3.37 -13.80 -3.82
C ALA A 29 -3.94 -15.14 -3.32
N ASP A 30 -4.34 -15.21 -2.05
CA ASP A 30 -4.94 -16.40 -1.46
C ASP A 30 -6.33 -16.70 -2.03
N HIS A 31 -7.09 -15.66 -2.37
CA HIS A 31 -8.43 -15.77 -2.96
C HIS A 31 -8.42 -15.79 -4.51
N ALA A 32 -7.26 -15.82 -5.15
CA ALA A 32 -7.17 -15.77 -6.60
C ALA A 32 -7.38 -17.14 -7.26
N ASP A 33 -8.42 -17.26 -8.09
CA ASP A 33 -8.79 -18.51 -8.77
C ASP A 33 -7.85 -18.90 -9.93
N ARG A 34 -7.01 -17.97 -10.40
CA ARG A 34 -6.07 -18.18 -11.51
C ARG A 34 -4.63 -17.97 -11.07
N SER A 35 -3.75 -18.85 -11.52
CA SER A 35 -2.31 -18.81 -11.23
C SER A 35 -1.66 -17.49 -11.65
N GLU A 36 -2.08 -16.91 -12.77
CA GLU A 36 -1.59 -15.61 -13.26
C GLU A 36 -1.93 -14.46 -12.31
N LYS A 37 -3.19 -14.40 -11.85
CA LYS A 37 -3.64 -13.39 -10.87
C LYS A 37 -2.93 -13.57 -9.53
N LYS A 38 -2.80 -14.81 -9.06
CA LYS A 38 -2.04 -15.14 -7.85
C LYS A 38 -0.58 -14.71 -7.96
N ARG A 39 0.07 -14.95 -9.10
CA ARG A 39 1.45 -14.53 -9.37
C ARG A 39 1.57 -13.00 -9.38
N TYR A 40 0.63 -12.32 -10.01
CA TYR A 40 0.58 -10.86 -10.02
C TYR A 40 0.46 -10.28 -8.60
N PHE A 41 -0.52 -10.73 -7.81
CA PHE A 41 -0.73 -10.23 -6.45
C PHE A 41 0.48 -10.50 -5.53
N ASN A 42 1.08 -11.69 -5.63
CA ASN A 42 2.32 -12.00 -4.90
C ASN A 42 3.49 -11.08 -5.31
N LYS A 43 3.61 -10.76 -6.60
CA LYS A 43 4.63 -9.80 -7.08
C LYS A 43 4.40 -8.42 -6.48
N GLN A 44 3.14 -7.95 -6.41
CA GLN A 44 2.81 -6.67 -5.80
C GLN A 44 3.13 -6.65 -4.30
N ALA A 45 2.83 -7.73 -3.56
CA ALA A 45 3.20 -7.88 -2.15
C ALA A 45 4.72 -7.83 -1.93
N LEU A 46 5.50 -8.48 -2.79
CA LEU A 46 6.97 -8.41 -2.79
C LEU A 46 7.49 -6.99 -2.99
N LEU A 47 6.90 -6.23 -3.92
CA LEU A 47 7.25 -4.84 -4.15
C LEU A 47 6.98 -3.96 -2.91
N ARG A 48 5.80 -4.08 -2.28
CA ARG A 48 5.49 -3.33 -1.04
C ARG A 48 6.46 -3.67 0.08
N ASN A 49 6.86 -4.93 0.18
CA ASN A 49 7.86 -5.34 1.16
C ASN A 49 9.23 -4.72 0.88
N ARG A 50 9.65 -4.63 -0.38
CA ARG A 50 10.89 -3.94 -0.76
C ARG A 50 10.83 -2.47 -0.37
N PHE A 51 9.77 -1.77 -0.78
CA PHE A 51 9.58 -0.35 -0.45
C PHE A 51 9.61 -0.14 1.06
N PHE A 52 8.99 -1.03 1.85
CA PHE A 52 9.01 -0.95 3.31
C PHE A 52 10.45 -0.98 3.86
N GLN A 53 11.29 -1.89 3.37
CA GLN A 53 12.69 -1.97 3.80
C GLN A 53 13.48 -0.71 3.41
N GLU A 54 13.19 -0.14 2.24
CA GLU A 54 13.84 1.10 1.78
C GLU A 54 13.43 2.31 2.64
N ILE A 55 12.15 2.46 2.99
CA ILE A 55 11.68 3.50 3.92
C ILE A 55 12.25 3.28 5.33
N LEU A 56 12.34 2.04 5.78
CA LEU A 56 12.91 1.72 7.09
C LEU A 56 14.39 2.09 7.15
N SER A 57 15.15 1.79 6.09
CA SER A 57 16.54 2.18 5.98
C SER A 57 16.71 3.70 5.98
N GLU A 58 15.81 4.44 5.34
CA GLU A 58 15.82 5.92 5.36
C GLU A 58 15.64 6.46 6.79
N LEU A 59 14.68 5.92 7.55
CA LEU A 59 14.46 6.32 8.95
C LEU A 59 15.67 6.00 9.84
N GLN A 60 16.31 4.86 9.63
CA GLN A 60 17.54 4.48 10.33
C GLN A 60 18.69 5.43 10.01
N ASN A 61 18.82 5.87 8.76
CA ASN A 61 19.83 6.86 8.35
C ASN A 61 19.64 8.22 9.03
N ILE A 62 18.41 8.56 9.41
CA ILE A 62 18.06 9.80 10.14
C ILE A 62 18.26 9.64 11.66
N GLY A 63 18.62 8.43 12.12
CA GLY A 63 18.92 8.14 13.52
C GLY A 63 17.75 7.60 14.33
N ILE A 64 16.64 7.18 13.69
CA ILE A 64 15.51 6.53 14.37
C ILE A 64 15.78 5.02 14.47
N GLY A 65 15.88 4.51 15.70
CA GLY A 65 16.12 3.10 15.98
C GLY A 65 14.86 2.25 15.85
N TYR A 66 15.00 0.93 15.75
CA TYR A 66 13.86 0.01 15.61
C TYR A 66 12.90 0.06 16.82
N ASP A 67 13.42 0.37 18.01
CA ASP A 67 12.67 0.39 19.27
C ASP A 67 11.71 1.60 19.37
N ASP A 68 12.03 2.70 18.68
CA ASP A 68 11.19 3.91 18.63
C ASP A 68 9.86 3.65 17.89
N PHE A 69 9.83 2.65 16.99
CA PHE A 69 8.62 2.25 16.23
C PHE A 69 7.60 1.43 17.02
N ILE A 70 7.95 0.97 18.22
CA ILE A 70 7.03 0.14 19.04
C ILE A 70 5.85 1.00 19.56
N ILE A 71 6.09 2.28 19.81
CA ILE A 71 5.04 3.22 20.27
C ILE A 71 4.09 3.61 19.13
N SER A 72 4.59 3.79 17.89
CA SER A 72 3.72 4.07 16.74
C SER A 72 2.84 2.88 16.31
N ARG A 73 3.27 1.65 16.61
CA ARG A 73 2.49 0.41 16.41
C ARG A 73 1.15 0.38 17.18
N LEU A 74 1.09 0.91 18.40
CA LEU A 74 -0.11 0.84 19.24
C LEU A 74 -1.26 1.73 18.73
N ASN A 75 -0.93 2.93 18.23
CA ASN A 75 -1.91 3.82 17.61
C ASN A 75 -2.46 3.25 16.29
N PHE A 76 -1.66 2.40 15.64
CA PHE A 76 -2.00 1.81 14.36
C PHE A 76 -2.99 0.64 14.44
N ASP A 77 -2.86 -0.23 15.45
CA ASP A 77 -3.85 -1.30 15.67
C ASP A 77 -5.26 -0.70 15.89
N GLN A 78 -5.35 0.47 16.52
CA GLN A 78 -6.60 1.22 16.67
C GLN A 78 -7.17 1.77 15.36
N LEU A 79 -6.32 2.28 14.45
CA LEU A 79 -6.75 2.75 13.11
C LEU A 79 -7.24 1.60 12.23
N LEU A 80 -6.57 0.44 12.28
CA LEU A 80 -6.96 -0.78 11.56
C LEU A 80 -8.34 -1.28 11.99
N ILE A 81 -8.63 -1.31 13.29
CA ILE A 81 -9.93 -1.71 13.83
C ILE A 81 -11.07 -0.84 13.26
N SER A 82 -10.86 0.47 13.10
CA SER A 82 -11.88 1.39 12.57
C SER A 82 -12.18 1.22 11.06
N SER A 83 -11.28 0.60 10.31
CA SER A 83 -11.42 0.42 8.85
C SER A 83 -12.11 -0.90 8.49
N ILE A 84 -12.15 -1.84 9.43
CA ILE A 84 -12.73 -3.18 9.27
C ILE A 84 -14.26 -3.10 9.07
N ASP A 85 -14.94 -2.07 9.57
CA ASP A 85 -16.40 -1.91 9.43
C ASP A 85 -16.90 -1.68 7.99
N LYS A 86 -16.02 -1.51 6.99
CA LYS A 86 -16.38 -1.43 5.55
C LYS A 86 -16.23 -2.76 4.80
N LEU A 87 -16.38 -3.89 5.50
CA LEU A 87 -16.18 -5.26 5.04
C LEU A 87 -17.24 -5.79 4.05
N ARG A 88 -17.35 -5.19 2.86
CA ARG A 88 -18.12 -5.76 1.74
C ARG A 88 -17.52 -5.51 0.34
N SER A 89 -16.25 -5.12 0.27
CA SER A 89 -15.54 -4.90 -0.99
C SER A 89 -14.73 -6.13 -1.43
N ASN A 90 -14.64 -6.37 -2.75
CA ASN A 90 -13.83 -7.42 -3.35
C ASN A 90 -12.35 -7.23 -2.93
N ALA A 91 -11.58 -8.31 -2.76
CA ALA A 91 -10.15 -8.25 -2.39
C ALA A 91 -9.35 -7.29 -3.29
N LEU A 92 -9.75 -7.19 -4.56
CA LEU A 92 -9.15 -6.28 -5.54
C LEU A 92 -9.45 -4.80 -5.23
N ASP A 93 -10.67 -4.48 -4.79
CA ASP A 93 -11.05 -3.12 -4.41
C ASP A 93 -10.27 -2.65 -3.16
N LYS A 94 -9.97 -3.56 -2.23
CA LYS A 94 -9.11 -3.26 -1.07
C LYS A 94 -7.66 -2.97 -1.46
N CYS A 95 -7.11 -3.74 -2.41
CA CYS A 95 -5.79 -3.43 -2.97
C CYS A 95 -5.78 -2.03 -3.62
N LEU A 96 -6.81 -1.70 -4.40
CA LEU A 96 -6.96 -0.39 -5.03
C LEU A 96 -7.08 0.76 -4.03
N GLU A 97 -7.93 0.61 -3.01
CA GLU A 97 -8.10 1.62 -1.97
C GLU A 97 -6.79 1.84 -1.22
N SER A 98 -6.12 0.76 -0.82
CA SER A 98 -4.83 0.85 -0.13
C SER A 98 -3.75 1.50 -0.98
N ASP A 99 -3.68 1.21 -2.29
CA ASP A 99 -2.68 1.80 -3.17
C ASP A 99 -2.96 3.28 -3.49
N LYS A 100 -4.22 3.69 -3.58
CA LYS A 100 -4.58 5.11 -3.74
C LYS A 100 -4.13 5.93 -2.53
N PHE A 101 -4.41 5.45 -1.32
CA PHE A 101 -3.92 6.11 -0.11
C PHE A 101 -2.39 6.17 -0.05
N LEU A 102 -1.73 5.10 -0.49
CA LEU A 102 -0.26 5.05 -0.55
C LEU A 102 0.29 6.10 -1.53
N LEU A 103 -0.32 6.21 -2.72
CA LEU A 103 0.07 7.17 -3.74
C LEU A 103 -0.11 8.62 -3.26
N GLU A 104 -1.23 8.94 -2.60
CA GLU A 104 -1.45 10.28 -2.02
C GLU A 104 -0.34 10.69 -1.05
N ILE A 105 0.13 9.75 -0.22
CA ILE A 105 1.24 10.01 0.70
C ILE A 105 2.54 10.27 -0.09
N TYR A 106 2.85 9.47 -1.10
CA TYR A 106 4.04 9.69 -1.94
C TYR A 106 4.00 11.01 -2.73
N LEU A 107 2.84 11.39 -3.25
CA LEU A 107 2.66 12.68 -3.94
C LEU A 107 2.87 13.85 -2.97
N SER A 108 2.39 13.73 -1.73
CA SER A 108 2.64 14.76 -0.71
C SER A 108 4.13 14.94 -0.37
N LEU A 109 4.94 13.88 -0.50
CA LEU A 109 6.39 13.97 -0.36
C LEU A 109 7.05 14.62 -1.59
N ARG A 110 6.55 14.35 -2.79
CA ARG A 110 7.07 14.93 -4.04
C ARG A 110 6.97 16.45 -4.04
N ASP A 111 5.85 16.98 -3.55
CA ASP A 111 5.59 18.42 -3.48
C ASP A 111 6.27 19.08 -2.27
N SER A 112 6.97 18.30 -1.45
CA SER A 112 7.73 18.76 -0.30
C SER A 112 9.23 18.93 -0.62
N GLU A 113 9.98 19.54 0.29
CA GLU A 113 11.45 19.63 0.20
C GLU A 113 12.17 18.28 0.41
N PHE A 114 11.45 17.21 0.74
CA PHE A 114 11.99 15.86 1.01
C PHE A 114 12.08 14.98 -0.25
N GLN A 115 12.48 15.57 -1.38
CA GLN A 115 12.55 14.83 -2.64
C GLN A 115 13.60 13.72 -2.58
N ASN A 116 13.18 12.50 -2.88
CA ASN A 116 14.04 11.32 -2.95
C ASN A 116 13.69 10.54 -4.22
N GLU A 117 14.70 10.22 -5.03
CA GLU A 117 14.52 9.50 -6.29
C GLU A 117 13.82 8.14 -6.08
N LYS A 118 14.09 7.46 -4.95
CA LYS A 118 13.42 6.22 -4.59
C LYS A 118 11.92 6.40 -4.42
N PHE A 119 11.48 7.53 -3.83
CA PHE A 119 10.05 7.80 -3.66
C PHE A 119 9.34 8.02 -4.99
N LEU A 120 10.01 8.61 -5.97
CA LEU A 120 9.49 8.74 -7.34
C LEU A 120 9.34 7.37 -8.02
N GLN A 121 10.32 6.49 -7.84
CA GLN A 121 10.24 5.12 -8.35
C GLN A 121 9.11 4.33 -7.67
N HIS A 122 8.94 4.50 -6.35
CA HIS A 122 7.85 3.88 -5.61
C HIS A 122 6.49 4.36 -6.12
N SER A 123 6.29 5.68 -6.23
CA SER A 123 5.01 6.25 -6.67
C SER A 123 4.64 5.80 -8.08
N SER A 124 5.58 5.83 -9.02
CA SER A 124 5.36 5.33 -10.38
C SER A 124 4.99 3.84 -10.40
N SER A 125 5.67 3.01 -9.60
CA SER A 125 5.32 1.59 -9.49
C SER A 125 3.93 1.36 -8.88
N ILE A 126 3.47 2.24 -8.00
CA ILE A 126 2.13 2.17 -7.39
C ILE A 126 1.08 2.61 -8.39
N GLU A 127 1.31 3.68 -9.15
CA GLU A 127 0.43 4.14 -10.24
C GLU A 127 0.18 3.01 -11.25
N ILE A 128 1.24 2.36 -11.73
CA ILE A 128 1.13 1.21 -12.65
C ILE A 128 0.31 0.07 -12.03
N ALA A 129 0.47 -0.19 -10.73
CA ALA A 129 -0.31 -1.22 -10.04
C ALA A 129 -1.80 -0.84 -9.94
N ILE A 130 -2.11 0.43 -9.69
CA ILE A 130 -3.48 0.96 -9.67
C ILE A 130 -4.13 0.79 -11.04
N GLU A 131 -3.47 1.21 -12.11
CA GLU A 131 -3.98 1.06 -13.48
C GLU A 131 -4.28 -0.40 -13.82
N GLN A 132 -3.33 -1.30 -13.52
CA GLN A 132 -3.50 -2.73 -13.78
C GLN A 132 -4.65 -3.34 -12.97
N ASN A 133 -4.81 -2.94 -11.70
CA ASN A 133 -5.92 -3.39 -10.86
C ASN A 133 -7.26 -2.83 -11.33
N GLN A 134 -7.31 -1.60 -11.83
CA GLN A 134 -8.53 -1.04 -12.41
C GLN A 134 -8.98 -1.85 -13.61
N ILE A 135 -8.06 -2.24 -14.50
CA ILE A 135 -8.33 -3.13 -15.63
C ILE A 135 -8.89 -4.48 -15.15
N TYR A 136 -8.26 -5.09 -14.15
CA TYR A 136 -8.77 -6.36 -13.60
C TYR A 136 -10.14 -6.23 -12.92
N SER A 137 -10.44 -5.08 -12.32
CA SER A 137 -11.75 -4.79 -11.72
C SER A 137 -12.82 -4.63 -12.81
N SER A 138 -12.53 -3.90 -13.89
CA SER A 138 -13.46 -3.74 -15.02
C SER A 138 -13.73 -5.06 -15.72
N ASP A 139 -12.71 -5.87 -15.98
CA ASP A 139 -12.85 -7.19 -16.60
C ASP A 139 -13.72 -8.14 -15.77
N TYR A 140 -13.57 -8.07 -14.44
CA TYR A 140 -14.37 -8.86 -13.50
C TYR A 140 -15.84 -8.43 -13.52
N ARG A 141 -16.13 -7.13 -13.51
CA ARG A 141 -17.51 -6.60 -13.58
C ARG A 141 -18.21 -6.98 -14.88
N ILE A 142 -17.49 -7.01 -16.00
CA ILE A 142 -18.05 -7.43 -17.30
C ILE A 142 -18.39 -8.92 -17.27
N LYS A 143 -17.49 -9.78 -16.79
CA LYS A 143 -17.74 -11.24 -16.72
C LYS A 143 -18.92 -11.60 -15.83
N ASN A 144 -19.01 -11.02 -14.64
CA ASN A 144 -20.12 -11.30 -13.73
C ASN A 144 -21.47 -10.83 -14.29
N LYS A 145 -21.50 -9.76 -15.09
CA LYS A 145 -22.74 -9.28 -15.73
C LYS A 145 -23.19 -10.23 -16.84
N VAL A 146 -22.25 -10.78 -17.60
CA VAL A 146 -22.55 -11.79 -18.62
C VAL A 146 -23.07 -13.08 -17.98
N GLU A 147 -22.46 -13.54 -16.88
CA GLU A 147 -22.91 -14.76 -16.17
C GLU A 147 -24.26 -14.60 -15.45
N SER A 148 -24.67 -13.39 -15.07
CA SER A 148 -25.98 -13.14 -14.43
C SER A 148 -27.14 -13.00 -15.42
N ASP A 149 -26.85 -12.83 -16.71
CA ASP A 149 -27.84 -12.65 -17.78
C ASP A 149 -28.20 -13.98 -18.49
N PHE A 150 -27.69 -15.12 -18.00
CA PHE A 150 -28.04 -16.49 -18.42
C PHE A 150 -28.68 -17.28 -17.28
#